data_AF-A0A9P1CI46-F1
#
_entry.id   AF-A0A9P1CI46-F1
#
_cell.length_a   1.000
_cell.length_b   1.000
_cell.length_c   1.000
_cell.angle_alpha   90.00
_cell.angle_beta   90.00
_cell.angle_gamma   90.00
#
_symmetry.space_group_name_H-M   'P 1'
#
loop_
_entity.id
_entity.type
_entity.pdbx_description
1 polymer ?
#
loop_
_entity_poly.entity_id
_entity_poly.type
_entity_poly.pdbx_seq_one_letter_code
_entity_poly.pdbx_strand_id
1 'polypeptide(L)'
;MLRVQPWRALVFGDNAWLSLAYRYSSSTRLLQGKPVEKSWQISSHGRCRNTFGIVSAGNLSPSGYKRVFISGHHFYVHRLVAFAFLGRAPDPLAWQVHHRDGNPCNNLVENLEYVTPRQNILQSYEKPSRGNSGPSLSQPVMWRPVGSLEWRTCSSITAAALETGLSRTSVRRSCLGRISIKGLEFCQVNLGQDEHLPGEVWRPMHDPKSGHEIPRRMVSSLGRLHFPSGRRSVGYKSKAGYLTTWCGGRIESVHRLVAFAFLGPPPTLQRNHINHKDHDKGNNAVENLEYTTPSENALHGLTKAASRQAGSNVKPVASRLNGSQDEWTQHRSISSAARACGLKPGSVTRWAHRGGSHKGKFEFRFAEDPSAPTRPGEEWRNVDIAAHLDERLHRKLSTCSVSIKTAAGLLD
;
A
#
# COMPACT_ATOMS: atom_id res chain seq x y z
N MET A 1 -7.33 35.89 34.38
CA MET A 1 -8.06 34.64 34.08
C MET A 1 -7.04 33.54 33.77
N LEU A 2 -7.09 32.41 34.51
CA LEU A 2 -6.71 30.99 34.23
C LEU A 2 -5.69 30.70 33.08
N ARG A 3 -4.67 29.82 33.14
CA ARG A 3 -4.32 28.67 34.00
C ARG A 3 -2.88 28.17 33.65
N VAL A 4 -2.12 27.79 34.69
CA VAL A 4 -1.36 26.54 34.91
C VAL A 4 -0.16 26.14 34.01
N GLN A 5 0.95 25.87 34.73
CA GLN A 5 2.28 25.35 34.37
C GLN A 5 2.29 23.97 33.65
N PRO A 6 3.44 23.61 33.03
CA PRO A 6 4.05 22.32 33.33
C PRO A 6 5.53 22.43 33.74
N TRP A 7 5.86 21.68 34.79
CA TRP A 7 7.13 21.65 35.50
C TRP A 7 8.26 21.06 34.65
N ARG A 8 9.43 21.73 34.67
CA ARG A 8 10.74 21.18 34.31
C ARG A 8 11.47 20.83 35.60
N ALA A 9 12.11 19.66 35.66
CA ALA A 9 13.16 19.39 36.65
C ALA A 9 14.51 19.48 35.93
N LEU A 10 15.29 20.50 36.28
CA LEU A 10 16.73 20.60 36.05
C LEU A 10 17.43 19.89 37.22
N VAL A 11 18.40 19.02 36.94
CA VAL A 11 19.41 18.63 37.93
C VAL A 11 20.77 18.98 37.34
N PHE A 12 21.48 19.84 38.07
CA PHE A 12 22.87 20.25 37.84
C PHE A 12 23.79 19.22 38.51
N GLY A 13 24.84 18.76 37.81
CA GLY A 13 25.88 17.92 38.41
C GLY A 13 26.71 17.17 37.38
N ASP A 14 27.94 17.67 37.20
CA ASP A 14 29.12 17.12 36.52
C ASP A 14 29.06 16.77 35.02
N ASN A 15 30.02 17.34 34.30
CA ASN A 15 30.27 17.24 32.86
C ASN A 15 30.58 15.80 32.40
N ALA A 16 29.58 14.93 32.37
CA ALA A 16 29.62 13.67 31.65
C ALA A 16 28.38 13.56 30.75
N TRP A 17 28.61 13.54 29.43
CA TRP A 17 27.60 13.15 28.45
C TRP A 17 27.29 11.66 28.61
N LEU A 18 26.49 11.31 29.62
CA LEU A 18 25.94 9.97 29.74
C LEU A 18 24.88 9.81 28.66
N SER A 19 25.23 9.05 27.62
CA SER A 19 24.29 8.48 26.66
C SER A 19 23.09 7.92 27.41
N LEU A 20 21.87 8.30 27.00
CA LEU A 20 20.65 7.63 27.45
C LEU A 20 20.78 6.14 27.13
N ALA A 21 21.24 5.36 28.10
CA ALA A 21 21.22 3.93 28.04
C ALA A 21 19.74 3.54 28.00
N TYR A 22 19.28 3.17 26.81
CA TYR A 22 18.01 2.52 26.60
C TYR A 22 18.01 1.28 27.49
N ARG A 23 17.29 1.34 28.61
CA ARG A 23 17.18 0.22 29.55
C ARG A 23 16.40 -0.88 28.83
N TYR A 24 17.14 -1.80 28.21
CA TYR A 24 16.59 -3.03 27.68
C TYR A 24 16.01 -3.81 28.86
N SER A 25 14.69 -4.00 28.88
CA SER A 25 14.07 -4.94 29.80
C SER A 25 14.36 -6.36 29.28
N SER A 26 15.55 -6.86 29.60
CA SER A 26 15.88 -8.27 29.50
C SER A 26 15.13 -9.00 30.61
N SER A 27 13.97 -9.56 30.26
CA SER A 27 13.25 -10.52 31.10
C SER A 27 14.00 -11.85 31.10
N THR A 28 15.16 -11.91 31.72
CA THR A 28 15.93 -13.14 31.96
C THR A 28 15.55 -13.71 33.32
N ARG A 29 14.64 -14.68 33.33
CA ARG A 29 14.49 -15.61 34.46
C ARG A 29 15.44 -16.78 34.24
N LEU A 30 16.41 -16.90 35.14
CA LEU A 30 17.35 -18.02 35.26
C LEU A 30 16.58 -19.34 35.41
N LEU A 31 16.69 -20.20 34.40
CA LEU A 31 16.54 -21.63 34.54
C LEU A 31 17.84 -22.23 34.02
N GLN A 32 18.49 -23.06 34.84
CA GLN A 32 19.76 -23.73 34.57
C GLN A 32 19.70 -24.44 33.21
N GLY A 33 20.46 -23.92 32.25
CA GLY A 33 20.58 -24.39 30.88
C GLY A 33 21.28 -23.30 30.07
N LYS A 34 22.29 -23.67 29.27
CA LYS A 34 23.15 -22.71 28.53
C LYS A 34 22.32 -21.59 27.87
N PRO A 35 22.66 -20.30 28.06
CA PRO A 35 21.88 -19.19 27.50
C PRO A 35 22.05 -19.18 25.99
N VAL A 36 21.07 -19.72 25.26
CA VAL A 36 20.92 -19.38 23.85
C VAL A 36 20.40 -17.95 23.83
N GLU A 37 21.25 -16.98 23.48
CA GLU A 37 20.81 -15.62 23.20
C GLU A 37 19.74 -15.68 22.09
N LYS A 38 18.46 -15.62 22.48
CA LYS A 38 17.33 -15.66 21.55
C LYS A 38 17.27 -14.34 20.79
N SER A 39 18.06 -14.22 19.72
CA SER A 39 18.12 -13.07 18.83
C SER A 39 17.27 -13.30 17.58
N TRP A 40 16.92 -12.21 16.88
CA TRP A 40 16.31 -12.31 15.56
C TRP A 40 17.38 -12.70 14.54
N GLN A 41 17.02 -13.54 13.57
CA GLN A 41 17.92 -13.93 12.49
C GLN A 41 17.31 -13.59 11.13
N ILE A 42 18.15 -13.29 10.16
CA ILE A 42 17.78 -13.04 8.78
C ILE A 42 18.57 -13.98 7.88
N SER A 43 17.92 -14.56 6.88
CA SER A 43 18.55 -15.41 5.90
C SER A 43 18.99 -14.63 4.66
N SER A 44 20.00 -15.13 3.97
CA SER A 44 20.50 -14.63 2.68
C SER A 44 19.41 -14.53 1.61
N HIS A 45 18.32 -15.29 1.77
CA HIS A 45 17.17 -15.30 0.87
C HIS A 45 16.05 -14.32 1.29
N GLY A 46 16.28 -13.55 2.36
CA GLY A 46 15.31 -12.59 2.89
C GLY A 46 14.17 -13.22 3.68
N ARG A 47 14.44 -14.33 4.38
CA ARG A 47 13.56 -14.89 5.40
C ARG A 47 13.97 -14.41 6.79
N CYS A 48 13.01 -14.04 7.62
CA CYS A 48 13.22 -13.59 8.99
C CYS A 48 12.82 -14.70 9.97
N ARG A 49 13.71 -15.02 10.91
CA ARG A 49 13.45 -15.90 12.04
C ARG A 49 13.35 -15.07 13.32
N ASN A 50 12.25 -15.23 14.03
CA ASN A 50 12.06 -14.53 15.30
C ASN A 50 12.78 -15.25 16.46
N THR A 51 12.77 -14.64 17.65
CA THR A 51 13.36 -15.18 18.88
C THR A 51 12.73 -16.51 19.36
N PHE A 52 11.58 -16.88 18.79
CA PHE A 52 10.87 -18.13 19.06
C PHE A 52 11.16 -19.21 18.00
N GLY A 53 12.07 -18.94 17.05
CA GLY A 53 12.44 -19.86 15.98
C GLY A 53 11.48 -19.88 14.78
N ILE A 54 10.43 -19.05 14.78
CA ILE A 54 9.44 -19.00 13.70
C ILE A 54 10.01 -18.24 12.50
N VAL A 55 10.06 -18.90 11.36
CA VAL A 55 10.49 -18.34 10.07
C VAL A 55 9.31 -17.70 9.33
N SER A 56 9.52 -16.53 8.75
CA SER A 56 8.55 -15.83 7.91
C SER A 56 9.25 -14.99 6.85
N ALA A 57 8.58 -14.66 5.74
CA ALA A 57 9.12 -13.74 4.74
C ALA A 57 8.87 -12.25 5.09
N GLY A 58 8.20 -11.97 6.21
CA GLY A 58 7.67 -10.65 6.55
C GLY A 58 6.34 -10.32 5.85
N ASN A 59 5.75 -9.19 6.24
CA ASN A 59 4.46 -8.74 5.71
C ASN A 59 4.68 -7.80 4.52
N LEU A 60 3.88 -7.96 3.46
CA LEU A 60 3.91 -7.07 2.31
C LEU A 60 3.31 -5.70 2.67
N SER A 61 4.00 -4.63 2.29
CA SER A 61 3.49 -3.28 2.48
C SER A 61 2.71 -2.76 1.26
N PRO A 62 1.88 -1.72 1.42
CA PRO A 62 1.20 -1.08 0.29
C PRO A 62 2.16 -0.55 -0.79
N SER A 63 3.41 -0.24 -0.43
CA SER A 63 4.46 0.16 -1.37
C SER A 63 5.21 -1.00 -2.03
N GLY A 64 4.80 -2.25 -1.79
CA GLY A 64 5.38 -3.46 -2.40
C GLY A 64 6.57 -4.07 -1.64
N TYR A 65 7.14 -3.38 -0.65
CA TYR A 65 8.28 -3.91 0.12
C TYR A 65 7.84 -4.80 1.28
N LYS A 66 8.59 -5.88 1.56
CA LYS A 66 8.37 -6.72 2.75
C LYS A 66 8.92 -6.05 4.02
N ARG A 67 8.16 -6.10 5.12
CA ARG A 67 8.52 -5.51 6.43
C ARG A 67 8.30 -6.48 7.58
N VAL A 68 9.09 -6.35 8.63
CA VAL A 68 8.95 -7.07 9.90
C VAL A 68 8.88 -6.10 11.07
N PHE A 69 8.23 -6.51 12.16
CA PHE A 69 8.13 -5.73 13.38
C PHE A 69 9.01 -6.37 14.45
N ILE A 70 10.06 -5.65 14.84
CA ILE A 70 11.08 -6.13 15.78
C ILE A 70 11.20 -5.09 16.89
N SER A 71 11.02 -5.52 18.14
CA SER A 71 11.22 -4.68 19.34
C SER A 71 10.57 -3.28 19.29
N GLY A 72 9.34 -3.18 18.77
CA GLY A 72 8.62 -1.90 18.69
C GLY A 72 8.80 -1.11 17.38
N HIS A 73 9.66 -1.58 16.46
CA HIS A 73 9.98 -0.87 15.24
C HIS A 73 9.72 -1.69 13.97
N HIS A 74 9.30 -1.01 12.91
CA HIS A 74 9.21 -1.60 11.57
C HIS A 74 10.56 -1.52 10.85
N PHE A 75 11.01 -2.67 10.35
CA PHE A 75 12.20 -2.80 9.52
C PHE A 75 11.83 -3.38 8.16
N TYR A 76 12.50 -2.91 7.11
CA TYR A 76 12.36 -3.47 5.77
C TYR A 76 13.28 -4.69 5.63
N VAL A 77 12.73 -5.78 5.11
CA VAL A 77 13.46 -7.06 5.02
C VAL A 77 14.70 -6.93 4.14
N HIS A 78 14.60 -6.30 2.97
CA HIS A 78 15.76 -6.08 2.09
C HIS A 78 16.89 -5.31 2.78
N ARG A 79 16.58 -4.37 3.70
CA ARG A 79 17.62 -3.63 4.42
C ARG A 79 18.27 -4.44 5.51
N LEU A 80 17.51 -5.30 6.18
CA LEU A 80 18.07 -6.25 7.14
C LEU A 80 19.01 -7.24 6.45
N VAL A 81 18.62 -7.73 5.26
CA VAL A 81 19.48 -8.61 4.44
C VAL A 81 20.74 -7.89 3.99
N ALA A 82 20.61 -6.73 3.34
CA ALA A 82 21.76 -5.96 2.87
C ALA A 82 22.72 -5.64 4.03
N PHE A 83 22.20 -5.20 5.18
CA PHE A 83 23.05 -4.89 6.32
C PHE A 83 23.75 -6.12 6.91
N ALA A 84 23.07 -7.26 7.01
CA ALA A 84 23.64 -8.48 7.60
C ALA A 84 24.68 -9.15 6.70
N PHE A 85 24.51 -9.06 5.36
CA PHE A 85 25.34 -9.78 4.40
C PHE A 85 26.33 -8.89 3.63
N LEU A 86 25.92 -7.68 3.23
CA LEU A 86 26.78 -6.71 2.56
C LEU A 86 27.47 -5.75 3.57
N GLY A 87 27.01 -5.73 4.82
CA GLY A 87 27.57 -4.89 5.87
C GLY A 87 27.04 -3.45 5.86
N ARG A 88 27.80 -2.54 6.47
CA ARG A 88 27.52 -1.10 6.41
C ARG A 88 27.71 -0.60 4.98
N ALA A 89 26.88 0.37 4.57
CA ALA A 89 27.01 0.98 3.25
C ALA A 89 28.44 1.52 3.08
N PRO A 90 29.10 1.23 1.93
CA PRO A 90 30.51 1.57 1.73
C PRO A 90 30.75 3.09 1.66
N ASP A 91 29.73 3.84 1.23
CA ASP A 91 29.74 5.30 1.15
C ASP A 91 28.51 5.85 1.90
N PRO A 92 28.66 6.86 2.79
CA PRO A 92 27.55 7.57 3.41
C PRO A 92 26.48 8.09 2.43
N LEU A 93 26.85 8.37 1.17
CA LEU A 93 25.94 8.80 0.11
C LEU A 93 25.22 7.62 -0.57
N ALA A 94 25.79 6.41 -0.53
CA ALA A 94 25.29 5.21 -1.20
C ALA A 94 24.52 4.27 -0.24
N TRP A 95 23.64 4.83 0.59
CA TRP A 95 22.94 4.06 1.62
C TRP A 95 21.65 3.37 1.15
N GLN A 96 21.13 3.73 -0.03
CA GLN A 96 19.85 3.16 -0.50
C GLN A 96 20.07 1.74 -1.01
N VAL A 97 19.24 0.81 -0.59
CA VAL A 97 19.27 -0.56 -1.08
C VAL A 97 18.39 -0.62 -2.33
N HIS A 98 18.99 -0.96 -3.46
CA HIS A 98 18.34 -1.15 -4.74
C HIS A 98 18.18 -2.64 -5.06
N HIS A 99 17.08 -2.96 -5.74
CA HIS A 99 16.77 -4.30 -6.24
C HIS A 99 17.15 -4.36 -7.73
N ARG A 100 18.16 -5.16 -8.09
CA ARG A 100 18.68 -5.24 -9.48
C ARG A 100 17.55 -5.55 -10.48
N ASP A 101 16.75 -6.56 -10.16
CA ASP A 101 15.57 -6.99 -10.95
C ASP A 101 14.39 -5.99 -10.92
N GLY A 102 14.42 -4.98 -10.06
CA GLY A 102 13.33 -4.02 -9.86
C GLY A 102 12.10 -4.58 -9.13
N ASN A 103 12.17 -5.78 -8.56
CA ASN A 103 11.10 -6.42 -7.80
C ASN A 103 11.31 -6.23 -6.28
N PRO A 104 10.51 -5.38 -5.60
CA PRO A 104 10.64 -5.12 -4.16
C PRO A 104 10.39 -6.32 -3.24
N CYS A 105 9.85 -7.42 -3.78
CA CYS A 105 9.60 -8.66 -3.04
C CYS A 105 10.77 -9.65 -3.08
N ASN A 106 11.71 -9.49 -4.03
CA ASN A 106 12.85 -10.37 -4.21
C ASN A 106 14.02 -9.91 -3.34
N ASN A 107 14.07 -10.39 -2.10
CA ASN A 107 15.07 -9.98 -1.11
C ASN A 107 16.27 -10.93 -1.03
N LEU A 108 16.61 -11.62 -2.12
CA LEU A 108 17.86 -12.39 -2.21
C LEU A 108 19.04 -11.42 -2.12
N VAL A 109 20.05 -11.74 -1.32
CA VAL A 109 21.23 -10.89 -1.13
C VAL A 109 21.91 -10.49 -2.44
N GLU A 110 22.00 -11.43 -3.40
CA GLU A 110 22.56 -11.20 -4.74
C GLU A 110 21.78 -10.19 -5.58
N ASN A 111 20.47 -10.05 -5.32
CA ASN A 111 19.60 -9.09 -5.98
C ASN A 111 19.64 -7.70 -5.32
N LEU A 112 20.36 -7.55 -4.20
CA LEU A 112 20.43 -6.30 -3.46
C LEU A 112 21.80 -5.63 -3.65
N GLU A 113 21.79 -4.32 -3.79
CA GLU A 113 23.01 -3.51 -3.85
C GLU A 113 22.81 -2.15 -3.18
N TYR A 114 23.90 -1.56 -2.71
CA TYR A 114 23.92 -0.22 -2.17
C TYR A 114 24.15 0.81 -3.30
N VAL A 115 23.23 1.76 -3.44
CA VAL A 115 23.28 2.83 -4.45
C VAL A 115 23.03 4.19 -3.81
N THR A 116 23.48 5.24 -4.50
CA THR A 116 23.13 6.61 -4.13
C THR A 116 21.67 6.94 -4.51
N PRO A 117 21.02 7.90 -3.82
CA PRO A 117 19.70 8.38 -4.21
C PRO A 117 19.61 8.80 -5.69
N ARG A 118 20.67 9.44 -6.21
CA ARG A 118 20.74 9.87 -7.61
C ARG A 118 20.76 8.68 -8.57
N GLN A 119 21.61 7.68 -8.30
CA GLN A 119 21.68 6.46 -9.11
C GLN A 119 20.36 5.69 -9.09
N ASN A 120 19.72 5.55 -7.93
CA ASN A 120 18.41 4.89 -7.81
C ASN A 120 17.33 5.58 -8.66
N ILE A 121 17.33 6.91 -8.69
CA ILE A 121 16.43 7.69 -9.55
C ILE A 121 16.74 7.45 -11.02
N LEU A 122 18.00 7.53 -11.44
CA LEU A 122 18.41 7.31 -12.84
C LEU A 122 18.04 5.91 -13.34
N GLN A 123 18.38 4.86 -12.57
CA GLN A 123 18.02 3.48 -12.88
C GLN A 123 16.50 3.28 -12.92
N SER A 124 15.75 4.03 -12.09
CA SER A 124 14.29 4.03 -12.17
C SER A 124 13.76 4.65 -13.47
N TYR A 125 14.45 5.64 -14.05
CA TYR A 125 14.08 6.25 -15.34
C TYR A 125 14.45 5.39 -16.55
N GLU A 126 15.48 4.55 -16.44
CA GLU A 126 15.87 3.60 -17.50
C GLU A 126 14.85 2.46 -17.68
N LYS A 127 14.09 2.13 -16.63
CA LYS A 127 13.06 1.08 -16.68
C LYS A 127 11.74 1.62 -17.27
N PRO A 128 11.18 1.02 -18.33
CA PRO A 128 9.94 1.48 -18.99
C PRO A 128 8.68 1.33 -18.13
N SER A 129 8.77 0.73 -16.94
CA SER A 129 7.65 0.54 -16.00
C SER A 129 7.23 1.82 -15.26
N ARG A 130 7.99 2.92 -15.36
CA ARG A 130 7.48 4.23 -14.93
C ARG A 130 6.39 4.67 -15.90
N GLY A 131 5.14 4.49 -15.51
CA GLY A 131 4.01 5.10 -16.20
C GLY A 131 4.25 6.61 -16.33
N ASN A 132 4.41 7.11 -17.55
CA ASN A 132 4.53 8.53 -17.79
C ASN A 132 3.15 9.15 -17.53
N SER A 133 2.97 9.80 -16.38
CA SER A 133 1.70 10.45 -16.03
C SER A 133 1.53 11.80 -16.77
N GLY A 134 2.56 12.24 -17.51
CA GLY A 134 2.54 13.49 -18.27
C GLY A 134 1.35 13.62 -19.24
N PRO A 135 1.10 12.63 -20.11
CA PRO A 135 -0.07 12.61 -20.99
C PRO A 135 -1.41 12.53 -20.23
N SER A 136 -1.44 11.89 -19.06
CA SER A 136 -2.69 11.78 -18.27
C SER A 136 -3.06 13.09 -17.56
N LEU A 137 -2.12 14.02 -17.42
CA LEU A 137 -2.31 15.33 -16.79
C LEU A 137 -2.44 16.46 -17.82
N SER A 138 -1.93 16.30 -19.05
CA SER A 138 -2.11 17.27 -20.12
C SER A 138 -3.58 17.34 -20.52
N GLN A 139 -4.22 18.45 -20.16
CA GLN A 139 -5.57 18.73 -20.59
C GLN A 139 -5.52 19.53 -21.91
N PRO A 140 -6.23 19.07 -22.94
CA PRO A 140 -6.42 19.82 -24.19
C PRO A 140 -7.06 21.19 -23.97
N VAL A 141 -6.92 22.04 -24.98
CA VAL A 141 -7.50 23.38 -24.97
C VAL A 141 -8.11 23.65 -26.33
N MET A 142 -9.26 24.31 -26.35
CA MET A 142 -9.88 24.85 -27.54
C MET A 142 -9.70 26.36 -27.57
N TRP A 143 -9.53 26.91 -28.77
CA TRP A 143 -9.45 28.36 -28.96
C TRP A 143 -10.12 28.82 -30.25
N ARG A 144 -10.56 30.07 -30.28
CA ARG A 144 -11.13 30.72 -31.46
C ARG A 144 -10.92 32.23 -31.45
N PRO A 145 -10.99 32.91 -32.60
CA PRO A 145 -11.21 34.36 -32.66
C PRO A 145 -12.56 34.75 -32.04
N VAL A 146 -12.61 35.85 -31.30
CA VAL A 146 -13.85 36.43 -30.75
C VAL A 146 -14.81 36.72 -31.92
N GLY A 147 -16.03 36.19 -31.85
CA GLY A 147 -17.05 36.31 -32.90
C GLY A 147 -17.07 35.16 -33.92
N SER A 148 -16.07 34.28 -33.92
CA SER A 148 -16.10 33.06 -34.74
C SER A 148 -16.98 31.97 -34.12
N LEU A 149 -17.66 31.19 -34.96
CA LEU A 149 -18.37 29.98 -34.54
C LEU A 149 -17.46 28.74 -34.52
N GLU A 150 -16.31 28.80 -35.19
CA GLU A 150 -15.39 27.68 -35.33
C GLU A 150 -14.34 27.64 -34.22
N TRP A 151 -14.24 26.50 -33.54
CA TRP A 151 -13.26 26.25 -32.49
C TRP A 151 -12.15 25.33 -32.99
N ARG A 152 -10.90 25.66 -32.67
CA ARG A 152 -9.71 24.85 -32.93
C ARG A 152 -9.25 24.14 -31.66
N THR A 153 -8.87 22.86 -31.76
CA THR A 153 -8.43 22.02 -30.64
C THR A 153 -6.91 21.84 -30.64
N CYS A 154 -6.29 21.96 -29.47
CA CYS A 154 -4.88 21.68 -29.25
C CYS A 154 -4.72 20.62 -28.15
N SER A 155 -3.69 19.78 -28.25
CA SER A 155 -3.43 18.66 -27.32
C SER A 155 -3.08 19.11 -25.88
N SER A 156 -2.68 20.38 -25.70
CA SER A 156 -2.39 20.94 -24.38
C SER A 156 -2.38 22.48 -24.41
N ILE A 157 -2.41 23.10 -23.22
CA ILE A 157 -2.11 24.54 -23.05
C ILE A 157 -0.77 24.92 -23.72
N THR A 158 0.23 24.04 -23.67
CA THR A 158 1.55 24.30 -24.26
C THR A 158 1.48 24.32 -25.80
N ALA A 159 0.72 23.40 -26.40
CA ALA A 159 0.51 23.39 -27.84
C ALA A 159 -0.27 24.63 -28.31
N ALA A 160 -1.34 25.00 -27.58
CA ALA A 160 -2.12 26.20 -27.88
C ALA A 160 -1.29 27.49 -27.77
N ALA A 161 -0.42 27.58 -26.76
CA ALA A 161 0.49 28.70 -26.59
C ALA A 161 1.46 28.85 -27.77
N LEU A 162 1.99 27.73 -28.27
CA LEU A 162 2.92 27.72 -29.40
C LEU A 162 2.23 28.11 -30.73
N GLU A 163 1.03 27.60 -30.97
CA GLU A 163 0.25 27.90 -32.19
C GLU A 163 -0.24 29.36 -32.23
N THR A 164 -0.64 29.91 -31.08
CA THR A 164 -1.18 31.27 -31.00
C THR A 164 -0.14 32.35 -30.71
N GLY A 165 1.12 31.96 -30.48
CA GLY A 165 2.20 32.88 -30.09
C GLY A 165 1.97 33.55 -28.72
N LEU A 166 1.12 32.97 -27.87
CA LEU A 166 0.82 33.47 -26.52
C LEU A 166 1.63 32.73 -25.46
N SER A 167 1.79 33.33 -24.27
CA SER A 167 2.40 32.63 -23.15
C SER A 167 1.45 31.58 -22.56
N ARG A 168 2.01 30.46 -22.07
CA ARG A 168 1.24 29.39 -21.39
C ARG A 168 0.37 29.92 -20.24
N THR A 169 0.85 30.93 -19.52
CA THR A 169 0.13 31.59 -18.42
C THR A 169 -1.05 32.40 -18.93
N SER A 170 -0.93 33.11 -20.06
CA SER A 170 -2.04 33.82 -20.69
C SER A 170 -3.13 32.87 -21.17
N VAL A 171 -2.76 31.79 -21.87
CA VAL A 171 -3.71 30.76 -22.32
C VAL A 171 -4.45 30.16 -21.11
N ARG A 172 -3.74 29.78 -20.04
CA ARG A 172 -4.35 29.26 -18.81
C ARG A 172 -5.32 30.26 -18.15
N ARG A 173 -4.96 31.55 -18.11
CA ARG A 173 -5.82 32.60 -17.55
C ARG A 173 -7.09 32.79 -18.38
N SER A 174 -6.98 32.75 -19.70
CA SER A 174 -8.16 32.81 -20.58
C SER A 174 -9.08 31.61 -20.36
N CYS A 175 -8.53 30.38 -20.30
CA CYS A 175 -9.31 29.16 -20.03
C CYS A 175 -10.07 29.18 -18.70
N LEU A 176 -9.47 29.75 -17.63
CA LEU A 176 -10.08 29.78 -16.29
C LEU A 176 -11.01 30.99 -16.08
N GLY A 177 -10.65 32.13 -16.66
CA GLY A 177 -11.30 33.42 -16.41
C GLY A 177 -12.38 33.80 -17.41
N ARG A 178 -12.54 33.07 -18.53
CA ARG A 178 -13.41 33.46 -19.66
C ARG A 178 -13.13 34.88 -20.15
N ILE A 179 -11.85 35.25 -20.18
CA ILE A 179 -11.38 36.56 -20.64
C ILE A 179 -10.78 36.37 -22.03
N SER A 180 -11.14 37.22 -22.99
CA SER A 180 -10.50 37.24 -24.30
C SER A 180 -9.12 37.90 -24.21
N ILE A 181 -8.12 37.31 -24.87
CA ILE A 181 -6.74 37.81 -24.88
C ILE A 181 -6.32 37.99 -26.34
N LYS A 182 -5.98 39.23 -26.72
CA LYS A 182 -5.63 39.60 -28.10
C LYS A 182 -6.68 39.16 -29.14
N GLY A 183 -7.96 39.28 -28.81
CA GLY A 183 -9.05 38.87 -29.71
C GLY A 183 -9.26 37.36 -29.83
N LEU A 184 -8.60 36.55 -28.98
CA LEU A 184 -8.78 35.10 -28.92
C LEU A 184 -9.43 34.68 -27.59
N GLU A 185 -10.35 33.72 -27.67
CA GLU A 185 -10.97 33.07 -26.52
C GLU A 185 -10.44 31.64 -26.40
N PHE A 186 -10.14 31.22 -25.17
CA PHE A 186 -9.70 29.87 -24.88
C PHE A 186 -10.66 29.20 -23.90
N CYS A 187 -10.93 27.92 -24.11
CA CYS A 187 -11.67 27.09 -23.15
C CYS A 187 -10.96 25.75 -22.98
N GLN A 188 -11.02 25.20 -21.77
CA GLN A 188 -10.41 23.90 -21.49
C GLN A 188 -11.33 22.81 -22.03
N VAL A 189 -10.77 21.90 -22.84
CA VAL A 189 -11.52 20.72 -23.28
C VAL A 189 -11.41 19.68 -22.17
N ASN A 190 -12.53 19.09 -21.77
CA ASN A 190 -12.48 17.87 -20.98
C ASN A 190 -12.34 16.70 -21.97
N LEU A 191 -11.11 16.40 -22.44
CA LEU A 191 -10.85 15.34 -23.45
C LEU A 191 -11.14 13.91 -22.98
N GLY A 192 -11.88 13.72 -21.88
CA GLY A 192 -12.31 12.38 -21.53
C GLY A 192 -13.40 11.83 -22.45
N GLN A 193 -14.20 12.66 -23.12
CA GLN A 193 -15.60 12.26 -23.34
C GLN A 193 -16.34 12.84 -24.55
N ASP A 194 -15.65 13.32 -25.58
CA ASP A 194 -16.33 13.73 -26.84
C ASP A 194 -16.17 12.76 -28.01
N GLU A 195 -15.44 11.64 -27.84
CA GLU A 195 -15.65 10.51 -28.75
C GLU A 195 -17.02 9.91 -28.45
N HIS A 196 -17.94 10.09 -29.41
CA HIS A 196 -19.13 9.27 -29.53
C HIS A 196 -18.66 7.84 -29.72
N LEU A 197 -18.69 7.06 -28.63
CA LEU A 197 -18.32 5.66 -28.67
C LEU A 197 -19.46 4.92 -29.37
N PRO A 198 -19.18 4.10 -30.41
CA PRO A 198 -20.22 3.39 -31.13
C PRO A 198 -21.01 2.50 -30.15
N GLY A 199 -22.33 2.64 -30.15
CA GLY A 199 -23.23 1.88 -29.26
C GLY A 199 -23.46 2.50 -27.87
N GLU A 200 -22.92 3.68 -27.58
CA GLU A 200 -23.21 4.36 -26.32
C GLU A 200 -24.62 4.98 -26.29
N VAL A 201 -25.41 4.57 -25.30
CA VAL A 201 -26.75 5.10 -25.04
C VAL A 201 -26.72 5.95 -23.78
N TRP A 202 -27.38 7.11 -23.80
CA TRP A 202 -27.53 8.00 -22.64
C TRP A 202 -28.95 7.94 -22.09
N ARG A 203 -29.09 7.83 -20.77
CA ARG A 203 -30.37 7.85 -20.06
C ARG A 203 -30.37 8.88 -18.93
N PRO A 204 -31.55 9.40 -18.53
CA PRO A 204 -31.67 10.21 -17.32
C PRO A 204 -31.06 9.49 -16.12
N MET A 205 -30.34 10.25 -15.30
CA MET A 205 -29.74 9.72 -14.08
C MET A 205 -30.80 9.72 -12.97
N HIS A 206 -31.04 8.56 -12.36
CA HIS A 206 -31.92 8.43 -11.20
C HIS A 206 -31.11 8.17 -9.93
N ASP A 207 -31.62 8.67 -8.80
CA ASP A 207 -31.11 8.32 -7.49
C ASP A 207 -31.51 6.88 -7.13
N PRO A 208 -30.56 5.94 -6.93
CA PRO A 208 -30.89 4.54 -6.64
C PRO A 208 -31.61 4.31 -5.29
N LYS A 209 -31.58 5.27 -4.37
CA LYS A 209 -32.26 5.16 -3.07
C LYS A 209 -33.67 5.73 -3.09
N SER A 210 -33.83 6.89 -3.71
CA SER A 210 -35.11 7.60 -3.72
C SER A 210 -35.92 7.36 -5.01
N GLY A 211 -35.30 6.83 -6.06
CA GLY A 211 -35.90 6.63 -7.38
C GLY A 211 -36.08 7.92 -8.19
N HIS A 212 -35.92 9.09 -7.56
CA HIS A 212 -36.12 10.37 -8.21
C HIS A 212 -35.09 10.62 -9.30
N GLU A 213 -35.56 11.14 -10.43
CA GLU A 213 -34.70 11.64 -11.49
C GLU A 213 -33.88 12.83 -10.99
N ILE A 214 -32.60 12.86 -11.33
CA ILE A 214 -31.69 13.94 -10.98
C ILE A 214 -31.69 14.93 -12.14
N PRO A 215 -32.22 16.16 -11.93
CA PRO A 215 -32.47 17.09 -13.02
C PRO A 215 -31.21 17.39 -13.84
N ARG A 216 -31.35 17.31 -15.18
CA ARG A 216 -30.31 17.66 -16.15
C ARG A 216 -29.00 16.87 -15.99
N ARG A 217 -29.07 15.67 -15.41
CA ARG A 217 -27.96 14.73 -15.37
C ARG A 217 -28.30 13.45 -16.11
N MET A 218 -27.32 12.93 -16.84
CA MET A 218 -27.48 11.69 -17.59
C MET A 218 -26.37 10.71 -17.24
N VAL A 219 -26.63 9.43 -17.46
CA VAL A 219 -25.65 8.36 -17.35
C VAL A 219 -25.65 7.55 -18.65
N SER A 220 -24.47 7.12 -19.10
CA SER A 220 -24.33 6.33 -20.31
C SER A 220 -24.23 4.84 -20.02
N SER A 221 -24.52 4.02 -21.02
CA SER A 221 -24.39 2.56 -20.98
C SER A 221 -22.97 2.09 -20.67
N LEU A 222 -21.96 2.93 -20.91
CA LEU A 222 -20.54 2.66 -20.62
C LEU A 222 -20.07 3.20 -19.26
N GLY A 223 -20.99 3.74 -18.45
CA GLY A 223 -20.67 4.29 -17.14
C GLY A 223 -20.09 5.70 -17.15
N ARG A 224 -20.39 6.48 -18.21
CA ARG A 224 -20.08 7.91 -18.27
C ARG A 224 -21.23 8.72 -17.67
N LEU A 225 -20.93 9.87 -17.09
CA LEU A 225 -21.87 10.79 -16.44
C LEU A 225 -21.90 12.10 -17.23
N HIS A 226 -23.07 12.67 -17.45
CA HIS A 226 -23.28 13.98 -18.05
C HIS A 226 -23.82 14.95 -17.01
N PHE A 227 -23.19 16.12 -16.88
CA PHE A 227 -23.57 17.16 -15.93
C PHE A 227 -24.29 18.31 -16.66
N PRO A 228 -25.09 19.13 -15.93
CA PRO A 228 -25.80 20.26 -16.54
C PRO A 228 -24.87 21.30 -17.16
N SER A 229 -23.61 21.34 -16.74
CA SER A 229 -22.59 22.25 -17.26
C SER A 229 -21.97 21.82 -18.60
N GLY A 230 -22.47 20.75 -19.22
CA GLY A 230 -21.86 20.13 -20.41
C GLY A 230 -20.59 19.31 -20.10
N ARG A 231 -20.12 19.34 -18.85
CA ARG A 231 -19.06 18.45 -18.38
C ARG A 231 -19.57 17.02 -18.44
N ARG A 232 -18.79 16.13 -19.02
CA ARG A 232 -18.95 14.70 -18.81
C ARG A 232 -17.95 14.26 -17.70
N SER A 233 -18.16 13.12 -17.02
CA SER A 233 -17.11 12.46 -16.20
C SER A 233 -17.29 10.94 -16.11
N VAL A 234 -16.25 10.15 -15.85
CA VAL A 234 -16.39 8.72 -15.43
C VAL A 234 -16.52 8.57 -13.91
N GLY A 235 -16.45 9.68 -13.17
CA GLY A 235 -16.43 9.70 -11.71
C GLY A 235 -15.02 9.67 -11.14
N TYR A 236 -14.93 9.52 -9.82
CA TYR A 236 -13.69 9.49 -9.06
C TYR A 236 -13.44 8.10 -8.50
N LYS A 237 -12.20 7.59 -8.60
CA LYS A 237 -11.85 6.28 -8.05
C LYS A 237 -11.73 6.36 -6.53
N SER A 238 -12.56 5.58 -5.83
CA SER A 238 -12.50 5.42 -4.38
C SER A 238 -11.31 4.56 -3.94
N LYS A 239 -10.93 4.63 -2.66
CA LYS A 239 -9.91 3.75 -2.06
C LYS A 239 -10.24 2.25 -2.21
N ALA A 240 -11.52 1.91 -2.33
CA ALA A 240 -12.01 0.54 -2.52
C ALA A 240 -12.00 0.07 -3.99
N GLY A 241 -11.64 0.96 -4.92
CA GLY A 241 -11.51 0.70 -6.36
C GLY A 241 -12.72 1.09 -7.22
N TYR A 242 -13.88 1.34 -6.62
CA TYR A 242 -15.11 1.74 -7.33
C TYR A 242 -15.05 3.19 -7.81
N LEU A 243 -15.62 3.47 -8.97
CA LEU A 243 -15.90 4.85 -9.41
C LEU A 243 -17.12 5.41 -8.68
N THR A 244 -17.01 6.64 -8.19
CA THR A 244 -18.06 7.34 -7.43
C THR A 244 -18.27 8.77 -7.93
N THR A 245 -19.44 9.33 -7.64
CA THR A 245 -19.80 10.71 -7.97
C THR A 245 -20.64 11.33 -6.87
N TRP A 246 -20.70 12.66 -6.85
CA TRP A 246 -21.55 13.39 -5.92
C TRP A 246 -22.97 13.49 -6.47
N CYS A 247 -23.96 13.04 -5.71
CA CYS A 247 -25.35 12.93 -6.10
C CYS A 247 -26.23 13.25 -4.90
N GLY A 248 -27.12 14.25 -5.00
CA GLY A 248 -28.14 14.52 -3.97
C GLY A 248 -27.58 14.71 -2.54
N GLY A 249 -26.44 15.41 -2.39
CA GLY A 249 -25.82 15.67 -1.09
C GLY A 249 -24.97 14.52 -0.52
N ARG A 250 -24.75 13.44 -1.28
CA ARG A 250 -23.94 12.29 -0.85
C ARG A 250 -23.10 11.70 -1.98
N ILE A 251 -22.16 10.85 -1.62
CA ILE A 251 -21.33 10.11 -2.59
C ILE A 251 -22.07 8.83 -2.98
N GLU A 252 -22.28 8.62 -4.27
CA GLU A 252 -22.87 7.41 -4.84
C GLU A 252 -21.92 6.75 -5.84
N SER A 253 -22.03 5.43 -5.98
CA SER A 253 -21.18 4.67 -6.91
C SER A 253 -21.75 4.65 -8.32
N VAL A 254 -20.88 4.83 -9.32
CA VAL A 254 -21.28 4.95 -10.73
C VAL A 254 -21.99 3.69 -11.23
N HIS A 255 -21.50 2.49 -10.94
CA HIS A 255 -22.17 1.24 -11.32
C HIS A 255 -23.63 1.15 -10.81
N ARG A 256 -23.96 1.74 -9.64
CA ARG A 256 -25.34 1.77 -9.14
C ARG A 256 -26.23 2.67 -9.98
N LEU A 257 -25.70 3.83 -10.39
CA LEU A 257 -26.41 4.77 -11.25
C LEU A 257 -26.67 4.16 -12.63
N VAL A 258 -25.68 3.47 -13.20
CA VAL A 258 -25.81 2.75 -14.48
C VAL A 258 -26.80 1.61 -14.36
N ALA A 259 -26.63 0.72 -13.38
CA ALA A 259 -27.53 -0.42 -13.18
C ALA A 259 -28.98 0.06 -13.00
N PHE A 260 -29.22 1.08 -12.18
CA PHE A 260 -30.57 1.57 -11.96
C PHE A 260 -31.19 2.20 -13.23
N ALA A 261 -30.41 2.96 -14.00
CA ALA A 261 -30.92 3.60 -15.23
C ALA A 261 -31.15 2.62 -16.39
N PHE A 262 -30.36 1.55 -16.48
CA PHE A 262 -30.40 0.61 -17.61
C PHE A 262 -31.09 -0.72 -17.30
N LEU A 263 -30.83 -1.30 -16.13
CA LEU A 263 -31.44 -2.54 -15.65
C LEU A 263 -32.72 -2.30 -14.84
N GLY A 264 -32.97 -1.05 -14.42
CA GLY A 264 -34.11 -0.69 -13.59
C GLY A 264 -33.88 -0.92 -12.09
N PRO A 265 -34.93 -0.81 -11.27
CA PRO A 265 -34.83 -1.12 -9.85
C PRO A 265 -34.46 -2.60 -9.63
N PRO A 266 -33.86 -2.96 -8.49
CA PRO A 266 -33.53 -4.34 -8.17
C PRO A 266 -34.75 -5.26 -8.35
N PRO A 267 -34.61 -6.42 -9.03
CA PRO A 267 -35.74 -7.29 -9.33
C PRO A 267 -36.40 -7.86 -8.08
N THR A 268 -35.62 -8.05 -7.01
CA THR A 268 -36.10 -8.43 -5.68
C THR A 268 -35.29 -7.72 -4.60
N LEU A 269 -35.87 -7.56 -3.40
CA LEU A 269 -35.18 -7.01 -2.23
C LEU A 269 -33.91 -7.79 -1.86
N GLN A 270 -33.87 -9.07 -2.19
CA GLN A 270 -32.74 -9.96 -1.93
C GLN A 270 -31.61 -9.81 -2.97
N ARG A 271 -31.93 -9.36 -4.19
CA ARG A 271 -30.97 -9.15 -5.30
C ARG A 271 -30.65 -7.66 -5.48
N ASN A 272 -30.26 -7.01 -4.39
CA ASN A 272 -30.00 -5.57 -4.35
C ASN A 272 -28.50 -5.20 -4.46
N HIS A 273 -27.61 -6.19 -4.55
CA HIS A 273 -26.19 -5.98 -4.77
C HIS A 273 -25.88 -6.01 -6.26
N ILE A 274 -24.87 -5.25 -6.70
CA ILE A 274 -24.42 -5.25 -8.09
C ILE A 274 -23.04 -5.90 -8.15
N ASN A 275 -22.92 -6.91 -9.01
CA ASN A 275 -21.68 -7.59 -9.31
C ASN A 275 -21.07 -7.03 -10.61
N HIS A 276 -19.74 -7.04 -10.67
CA HIS A 276 -18.95 -6.77 -11.88
C HIS A 276 -18.49 -8.12 -12.43
N LYS A 277 -19.00 -8.54 -13.60
CA LYS A 277 -18.73 -9.87 -14.18
C LYS A 277 -17.24 -10.10 -14.45
N ASP A 278 -16.52 -9.08 -14.89
CA ASP A 278 -15.07 -9.09 -15.12
C ASP A 278 -14.23 -8.86 -13.84
N HIS A 279 -14.88 -8.60 -12.71
CA HIS A 279 -14.27 -8.21 -11.43
C HIS A 279 -13.46 -6.90 -11.43
N ASP A 280 -13.53 -6.09 -12.49
CA ASP A 280 -12.96 -4.74 -12.52
C ASP A 280 -14.01 -3.72 -12.09
N LYS A 281 -13.80 -3.16 -10.89
CA LYS A 281 -14.65 -2.11 -10.30
C LYS A 281 -14.58 -0.78 -11.06
N GLY A 282 -13.65 -0.64 -12.00
CA GLY A 282 -13.53 0.48 -12.92
C GLY A 282 -14.42 0.34 -14.15
N ASN A 283 -14.75 -0.89 -14.57
CA ASN A 283 -15.57 -1.15 -15.75
C ASN A 283 -17.06 -1.10 -15.40
N ASN A 284 -17.67 0.07 -15.56
CA ASN A 284 -19.10 0.27 -15.24
C ASN A 284 -20.01 0.15 -16.47
N ALA A 285 -19.58 -0.55 -17.52
CA ALA A 285 -20.44 -0.84 -18.66
C ALA A 285 -21.63 -1.70 -18.22
N VAL A 286 -22.84 -1.37 -18.67
CA VAL A 286 -24.08 -2.06 -18.27
C VAL A 286 -24.01 -3.57 -18.50
N GLU A 287 -23.39 -4.00 -19.60
CA GLU A 287 -23.20 -5.41 -19.95
C GLU A 287 -22.35 -6.18 -18.92
N ASN A 288 -21.44 -5.47 -18.24
CA ASN A 288 -20.56 -5.98 -17.19
C ASN A 288 -21.22 -5.96 -15.80
N LEU A 289 -22.43 -5.39 -15.66
CA LEU A 289 -23.14 -5.27 -14.39
C LEU A 289 -24.30 -6.25 -14.31
N GLU A 290 -24.53 -6.81 -13.13
CA GLU A 290 -25.69 -7.66 -12.86
C GLU A 290 -26.16 -7.54 -11.40
N TYR A 291 -27.47 -7.72 -11.17
CA TYR A 291 -28.03 -7.79 -9.83
C TYR A 291 -27.84 -9.18 -9.21
N THR A 292 -27.18 -9.23 -8.07
CA THR A 292 -26.84 -10.43 -7.31
C THR A 292 -27.32 -10.32 -5.86
N THR A 293 -27.39 -11.45 -5.18
CA THR A 293 -27.62 -11.47 -3.72
C THR A 293 -26.33 -11.18 -2.94
N PRO A 294 -26.43 -10.71 -1.69
CA PRO A 294 -25.25 -10.54 -0.83
C PRO A 294 -24.42 -11.82 -0.65
N SER A 295 -25.07 -12.99 -0.58
CA SER A 295 -24.41 -14.29 -0.42
C SER A 295 -23.68 -14.73 -1.69
N GLU A 296 -24.30 -14.58 -2.85
CA GLU A 296 -23.68 -14.85 -4.15
C GLU A 296 -22.45 -13.95 -4.38
N ASN A 297 -22.56 -12.65 -4.09
CA ASN A 297 -21.44 -11.71 -4.21
C ASN A 297 -20.28 -12.07 -3.27
N ALA A 298 -20.60 -12.50 -2.03
CA ALA A 298 -19.59 -12.95 -1.07
C ALA A 298 -18.88 -14.23 -1.55
N LEU A 299 -19.63 -15.18 -2.10
CA LEU A 299 -19.09 -16.43 -2.67
C LEU A 299 -18.19 -16.15 -3.88
N HIS A 300 -18.59 -15.23 -4.75
CA HIS A 300 -17.80 -14.80 -5.90
C HIS A 300 -16.46 -14.17 -5.46
N GLY A 301 -16.47 -13.38 -4.37
CA GLY A 301 -15.27 -12.85 -3.74
C GLY A 301 -14.37 -13.92 -3.10
N LEU A 302 -14.96 -14.93 -2.45
CA LEU A 302 -14.24 -16.04 -1.80
C LEU A 302 -13.55 -16.96 -2.82
N THR A 303 -14.21 -17.26 -3.93
CA THR A 303 -13.63 -18.08 -5.03
C THR A 303 -12.33 -17.45 -5.53
N LYS A 304 -12.28 -16.11 -5.63
CA LYS A 304 -11.06 -15.36 -5.96
C LYS A 304 -10.04 -15.33 -4.82
N ALA A 305 -10.48 -15.24 -3.56
CA ALA A 305 -9.57 -15.28 -2.41
C ALA A 305 -8.87 -16.64 -2.26
N ALA A 306 -9.54 -17.74 -2.63
CA ALA A 306 -8.95 -19.07 -2.70
C ALA A 306 -7.86 -19.19 -3.80
N SER A 307 -7.97 -18.43 -4.90
CA SER A 307 -6.95 -18.36 -5.96
C SER A 307 -5.72 -17.53 -5.57
N ARG A 308 -5.85 -16.61 -4.60
CA ARG A 308 -4.69 -15.94 -4.00
C ARG A 308 -4.01 -16.95 -3.08
N GLN A 309 -3.00 -17.65 -3.61
CA GLN A 309 -2.12 -18.58 -2.93
C GLN A 309 -2.22 -18.46 -1.40
N ALA A 310 -2.83 -19.47 -0.79
CA ALA A 310 -2.78 -19.72 0.63
C ALA A 310 -1.31 -19.89 1.03
N GLY A 311 -0.61 -18.77 1.24
CA GLY A 311 0.57 -18.74 2.08
C GLY A 311 0.10 -19.13 3.47
N SER A 312 0.07 -20.43 3.72
CA SER A 312 -0.53 -21.00 4.91
C SER A 312 0.17 -20.42 6.13
N ASN A 313 -0.48 -19.49 6.82
CA ASN A 313 -0.16 -19.06 8.18
C ASN A 313 -0.37 -20.20 9.21
N VAL A 314 -0.32 -21.43 8.75
CA VAL A 314 -0.49 -22.64 9.51
C VAL A 314 0.84 -22.91 10.17
N LYS A 315 0.93 -22.55 11.45
CA LYS A 315 2.13 -22.77 12.26
C LYS A 315 2.07 -24.19 12.82
N PRO A 316 2.98 -25.10 12.43
CA PRO A 316 3.04 -26.43 13.03
C PRO A 316 3.45 -26.30 14.51
N VAL A 317 2.90 -27.17 15.33
CA VAL A 317 3.08 -27.15 16.79
C VAL A 317 3.37 -28.56 17.24
N ALA A 318 4.31 -28.73 18.16
CA ALA A 318 4.57 -30.00 18.80
C ALA A 318 4.05 -29.97 20.25
N SER A 319 3.55 -31.11 20.72
CA SER A 319 3.08 -31.30 22.10
C SER A 319 3.74 -32.51 22.74
N ARG A 320 3.97 -32.46 24.06
CA ARG A 320 4.35 -33.64 24.87
C ARG A 320 3.72 -33.57 26.26
N LEU A 321 3.73 -34.69 26.99
CA LEU A 321 3.33 -34.72 28.40
C LEU A 321 4.37 -33.98 29.26
N ASN A 322 3.88 -33.18 30.20
CA ASN A 322 4.72 -32.36 31.09
C ASN A 322 5.57 -33.26 32.01
N GLY A 323 6.89 -33.09 31.97
CA GLY A 323 7.83 -33.90 32.75
C GLY A 323 8.17 -35.29 32.16
N SER A 324 7.65 -35.64 30.98
CA SER A 324 8.03 -36.88 30.30
C SER A 324 9.29 -36.71 29.44
N GLN A 325 10.10 -37.77 29.35
CA GLN A 325 11.19 -37.87 28.36
C GLN A 325 10.69 -38.31 26.96
N ASP A 326 9.38 -38.47 26.78
CA ASP A 326 8.79 -38.88 25.50
C ASP A 326 9.11 -37.93 24.35
N GLU A 327 9.13 -38.51 23.14
CA GLU A 327 9.27 -37.78 21.89
C GLU A 327 8.12 -36.78 21.66
N TRP A 328 8.44 -35.66 21.02
CA TRP A 328 7.48 -34.61 20.73
C TRP A 328 6.50 -35.03 19.62
N THR A 329 5.20 -35.08 19.93
CA THR A 329 4.17 -35.35 18.92
C THR A 329 3.93 -34.12 18.05
N GLN A 330 4.11 -34.27 16.74
CA GLN A 330 4.00 -33.19 15.76
C GLN A 330 2.55 -32.98 15.30
N HIS A 331 2.11 -31.72 15.23
CA HIS A 331 0.80 -31.35 14.72
C HIS A 331 0.94 -30.35 13.58
N ARG A 332 0.18 -30.59 12.50
CA ARG A 332 0.14 -29.70 11.33
C ARG A 332 -0.32 -28.27 11.65
N SER A 333 -1.01 -28.03 12.76
CA SER A 333 -1.48 -26.68 13.14
C SER A 333 -1.82 -26.57 14.63
N ILE A 334 -1.89 -25.33 15.14
CA ILE A 334 -2.41 -25.02 16.49
C ILE A 334 -3.79 -25.67 16.71
N SER A 335 -4.69 -25.59 15.72
CA SER A 335 -6.04 -26.17 15.81
C SER A 335 -6.02 -27.70 15.87
N SER A 336 -5.05 -28.32 15.20
CA SER A 336 -4.84 -29.77 15.26
C SER A 336 -4.34 -30.20 16.64
N ALA A 337 -3.33 -29.51 17.18
CA ALA A 337 -2.80 -29.74 18.53
C ALA A 337 -3.87 -29.51 19.61
N ALA A 338 -4.67 -28.46 19.45
CA ALA A 338 -5.78 -28.15 20.36
C ALA A 338 -6.81 -29.28 20.43
N ARG A 339 -7.17 -29.86 19.28
CA ARG A 339 -8.10 -31.00 19.21
C ARG A 339 -7.51 -32.25 19.84
N ALA A 340 -6.25 -32.56 19.55
CA ALA A 340 -5.55 -33.73 20.09
C ALA A 340 -5.39 -33.67 21.62
N CYS A 341 -5.13 -32.49 22.17
CA CYS A 341 -4.95 -32.30 23.60
C CYS A 341 -6.25 -31.93 24.36
N GLY A 342 -7.39 -31.83 23.68
CA GLY A 342 -8.66 -31.40 24.30
C GLY A 342 -8.65 -29.98 24.84
N LEU A 343 -7.89 -29.06 24.21
CA LEU A 343 -7.71 -27.69 24.64
C LEU A 343 -8.31 -26.68 23.67
N LYS A 344 -8.53 -25.45 24.13
CA LYS A 344 -8.85 -24.32 23.23
C LYS A 344 -7.59 -23.88 22.46
N PRO A 345 -7.66 -23.53 21.17
CA PRO A 345 -6.50 -23.08 20.38
C PRO A 345 -5.69 -21.95 21.04
N GLY A 346 -6.36 -21.00 21.70
CA GLY A 346 -5.69 -19.90 22.42
C GLY A 346 -4.82 -20.37 23.60
N SER A 347 -5.17 -21.50 24.23
CA SER A 347 -4.34 -22.11 25.28
C SER A 347 -3.05 -22.69 24.69
N VAL A 348 -3.16 -23.40 23.57
CA VAL A 348 -2.00 -23.97 22.86
C VAL A 348 -1.05 -22.86 22.42
N THR A 349 -1.56 -21.79 21.80
CA THR A 349 -0.77 -20.63 21.40
C THR A 349 -0.05 -20.00 22.58
N ARG A 350 -0.74 -19.78 23.71
CA ARG A 350 -0.17 -19.16 24.91
C ARG A 350 1.03 -19.95 25.43
N TRP A 351 0.90 -21.27 25.52
CA TRP A 351 1.95 -22.13 26.07
C TRP A 351 3.07 -22.40 25.06
N ALA A 352 2.77 -22.48 23.76
CA ALA A 352 3.77 -22.54 22.70
C ALA A 352 4.67 -21.29 22.65
N HIS A 353 4.16 -20.11 23.02
CA HIS A 353 4.97 -18.89 23.14
C HIS A 353 5.74 -18.78 24.46
N ARG A 354 5.17 -19.26 25.57
CA ARG A 354 5.72 -19.04 26.92
C ARG A 354 6.69 -20.13 27.39
N GLY A 355 6.69 -21.31 26.75
CA GLY A 355 7.57 -22.43 27.13
C GLY A 355 7.24 -22.98 28.52
N GLY A 356 6.02 -23.51 28.67
CA GLY A 356 5.54 -24.10 29.92
C GLY A 356 4.36 -25.04 29.68
N SER A 357 3.72 -25.50 30.75
CA SER A 357 2.66 -26.50 30.66
C SER A 357 1.27 -25.96 30.96
N HIS A 358 0.29 -26.43 30.18
CA HIS A 358 -1.11 -26.14 30.48
C HIS A 358 -1.58 -27.02 31.65
N LYS A 359 -1.84 -26.40 32.81
CA LYS A 359 -2.29 -27.09 34.04
C LYS A 359 -1.39 -28.27 34.43
N GLY A 360 -0.08 -28.21 34.13
CA GLY A 360 0.86 -29.29 34.47
C GLY A 360 0.72 -30.57 33.65
N LYS A 361 -0.07 -30.60 32.56
CA LYS A 361 -0.33 -31.83 31.77
C LYS A 361 0.41 -31.89 30.43
N PHE A 362 0.40 -30.80 29.67
CA PHE A 362 0.99 -30.78 28.32
C PHE A 362 1.91 -29.57 28.14
N GLU A 363 3.09 -29.82 27.57
CA GLU A 363 4.01 -28.80 27.09
C GLU A 363 3.86 -28.62 25.59
N PHE A 364 3.98 -27.36 25.13
CA PHE A 364 3.85 -27.01 23.72
C PHE A 364 5.07 -26.22 23.26
N ARG A 365 5.53 -26.50 22.04
CA ARG A 365 6.50 -25.66 21.32
C ARG A 365 6.09 -25.53 19.86
N PHE A 366 6.44 -24.42 19.22
CA PHE A 366 6.32 -24.37 17.76
C PHE A 366 7.31 -25.36 17.16
N ALA A 367 6.82 -26.19 16.24
CA ALA A 367 7.66 -27.14 15.54
C ALA A 367 8.38 -26.41 14.40
N GLU A 368 9.65 -26.71 14.22
CA GLU A 368 10.28 -26.46 12.92
C GLU A 368 9.59 -27.38 11.92
N ASP A 369 9.09 -26.81 10.83
CA ASP A 369 8.53 -27.63 9.76
C ASP A 369 9.69 -28.44 9.14
N PRO A 370 9.73 -29.78 9.32
CA PRO A 370 10.81 -30.60 8.74
C PRO A 370 10.75 -30.61 7.21
N SER A 371 9.61 -30.20 6.63
CA SER A 371 9.39 -30.05 5.20
C SER A 371 9.68 -28.65 4.68
N ALA A 372 10.07 -27.70 5.54
CA ALA A 372 10.56 -26.41 5.06
C ALA A 372 11.83 -26.69 4.24
N PRO A 373 11.83 -26.42 2.92
CA PRO A 373 12.98 -26.71 2.10
C PRO A 373 14.14 -25.88 2.65
N THR A 374 15.12 -26.56 3.24
CA THR A 374 16.45 -25.98 3.43
C THR A 374 16.94 -25.78 2.01
N ARG A 375 16.86 -24.53 1.53
CA ARG A 375 17.30 -24.24 0.17
C ARG A 375 18.83 -24.36 0.18
N PRO A 376 19.42 -25.06 -0.80
CA PRO A 376 20.88 -25.20 -0.86
C PRO A 376 21.52 -23.81 -0.88
N GLY A 377 22.51 -23.57 -0.01
CA GLY A 377 23.24 -22.29 0.08
C GLY A 377 22.62 -21.21 0.98
N GLU A 378 21.55 -21.51 1.73
CA GLU A 378 20.93 -20.50 2.59
C GLU A 378 21.64 -20.30 3.93
N GLU A 379 22.39 -19.20 4.02
CA GLU A 379 22.98 -18.72 5.28
C GLU A 379 22.00 -17.93 6.15
N TRP A 380 22.14 -18.06 7.48
CA TRP A 380 21.41 -17.30 8.50
C TRP A 380 22.37 -16.46 9.34
N ARG A 381 22.06 -15.18 9.53
CA ARG A 381 22.85 -14.25 10.37
C ARG A 381 21.97 -13.57 11.41
N ASN A 382 22.55 -13.24 12.55
CA ASN A 382 21.84 -12.51 13.61
C ASN A 382 21.61 -11.05 13.17
N VAL A 383 20.44 -10.52 13.49
CA VAL A 383 20.07 -9.13 13.20
C VAL A 383 20.57 -8.25 14.34
N ASP A 384 21.54 -7.40 14.04
CA ASP A 384 21.96 -6.33 14.94
C ASP A 384 20.97 -5.15 14.85
N ILE A 385 19.99 -5.16 15.75
CA ILE A 385 18.94 -4.13 15.83
C ILE A 385 19.56 -2.78 16.20
N ALA A 386 20.55 -2.76 17.09
CA ALA A 386 21.16 -1.52 17.59
C ALA A 386 21.92 -0.80 16.47
N ALA A 387 22.76 -1.54 15.73
CA ALA A 387 23.49 -0.98 14.61
C ALA A 387 22.56 -0.48 13.48
N HIS A 388 21.42 -1.14 13.26
CA HIS A 388 20.44 -0.69 12.28
C HIS A 388 19.70 0.59 12.70
N LEU A 389 19.40 0.73 14.00
CA LEU A 389 18.81 1.96 14.53
C LEU A 389 19.80 3.13 14.50
N ASP A 390 21.08 2.86 14.77
CA ASP A 390 22.18 3.82 14.66
C ASP A 390 22.37 4.30 13.22
N GLU A 391 22.40 3.40 12.24
CA GLU A 391 22.47 3.74 10.81
C GLU A 391 21.25 4.57 10.36
N ARG A 392 20.07 4.29 10.93
CA ARG A 392 18.86 5.08 10.68
C ARG A 392 18.95 6.50 11.24
N LEU A 393 19.62 6.69 12.38
CA LEU A 393 19.84 8.01 12.97
C LEU A 393 20.84 8.81 12.12
N HIS A 394 21.97 8.20 11.76
CA HIS A 394 23.01 8.81 10.95
C HIS A 394 22.48 9.33 9.60
N ARG A 395 21.60 8.57 8.93
CA ARG A 395 20.96 9.01 7.68
C ARG A 395 20.10 10.25 7.82
N LYS A 396 19.36 10.37 8.94
CA LYS A 396 18.53 11.57 9.18
C LYS A 396 19.41 12.81 9.36
N LEU A 397 20.51 12.68 10.09
CA LEU A 397 21.45 13.78 10.34
C LEU A 397 22.19 14.22 9.06
N SER A 398 22.60 13.26 8.23
CA SER A 398 23.25 13.55 6.94
C SER A 398 22.31 14.18 5.92
N THR A 399 21.03 13.80 5.88
CA THR A 399 20.03 14.50 5.04
C THR A 399 19.75 15.93 5.50
N CYS A 400 19.78 16.22 6.81
CA CYS A 400 19.55 17.56 7.34
C CYS A 400 20.76 18.51 7.12
N SER A 401 21.98 17.99 7.20
CA SER A 401 23.20 18.80 7.00
C SER A 401 23.42 19.21 5.54
N VAL A 402 22.99 18.40 4.57
CA VAL A 402 23.01 18.76 3.14
C VAL A 402 22.06 19.94 2.86
N SER A 403 20.85 19.96 3.46
CA SER A 403 19.92 21.09 3.31
C SER A 403 20.48 22.42 3.82
N ILE A 404 21.27 22.41 4.89
CA ILE A 404 21.84 23.64 5.50
C ILE A 404 22.96 24.22 4.61
N LYS A 405 23.80 23.37 3.98
CA LYS A 405 24.88 23.85 3.09
C LYS A 405 24.36 24.43 1.77
N THR A 406 23.25 23.93 1.23
CA THR A 406 22.61 24.54 0.03
C THR A 406 21.97 25.90 0.30
N ALA A 407 21.60 26.22 1.54
CA ALA A 407 21.06 27.53 1.89
C ALA A 407 22.15 28.60 2.10
N ALA A 408 23.37 28.18 2.45
CA ALA A 408 24.50 29.08 2.67
C ALA A 408 25.26 29.46 1.38
N GLY A 409 25.09 28.72 0.27
CA GLY A 409 25.77 28.96 -1.01
C GLY A 409 25.01 29.84 -2.00
N LEU A 410 24.02 30.63 -1.55
CA LEU A 410 23.25 31.57 -2.37
C LEU A 410 23.43 33.04 -1.91
N LEU A 411 24.48 33.30 -1.12
CA LEU A 411 24.84 34.63 -0.61
C LEU A 411 26.31 34.98 -0.85
N ASP A 412 26.85 34.62 -2.02
CA ASP A 412 28.07 35.24 -2.57
C ASP A 412 27.84 35.60 -4.04
#